data_AF-A0A0L0SHL4-F1
#
_entry.id   AF-A0A0L0SHL4-F1
#
_cell.length_a   1.000
_cell.length_b   1.000
_cell.length_c   1.000
_cell.angle_alpha   90.00
_cell.angle_beta   90.00
_cell.angle_gamma   90.00
#
_symmetry.space_group_name_H-M   'P 1'
#
loop_
_entity.id
_entity.type
_entity.pdbx_description
1 polymer ?
#
loop_
_entity_poly.entity_id
_entity_poly.type
_entity_poly.pdbx_seq_one_letter_code
_entity_poly.pdbx_strand_id
1 'polypeptide(L)'
;MPSNHQSHLIKAPPRNSTITATMTTATQPPDARPPTAAPERSAALTVGVATSLHDQTPCPVALFDVSTKPCRATGPVPGQSSWMQRRLVAAFATSSASHDAKELQATTTSNLLAVLTAYEYDPIDNAAAPRIVFVDRVDSTGRGGAAARGLTRAIVQAYLASATSSTERATAVHIYAKAAGAYLLPQSDKLGSKRVLDGRQLTKWWIATLRPLVGAATDASLYCPGEPDRCPFPGLSAPWKYRLSYSRAADPRAVILDLPDHELTRFLASDAATDATTVDELVQLWDGLSAAGSDFATVITVQVPPRAAGQDGQPSAPGPTAISHDDYVQLINAFMAASFATDELVQSSSASLSAALRGLSAAPVAIRAAPVSSTSVSAQDPAPAPVVNNLTMLVKKKTGSASASQSSSSAAVIRDLTGLVKKKRSVPTTATTAAPAKRPAEPSAGNDADLSETKRARIK
;
A
#
# COMPACT_ATOMS: atom_id res chain seq x y z
N MET A 1 83.23 14.55 31.68
CA MET A 1 82.82 15.48 30.60
C MET A 1 82.26 14.67 29.43
N PRO A 2 80.94 14.51 29.34
CA PRO A 2 80.32 14.17 28.05
C PRO A 2 79.21 15.14 27.64
N SER A 3 79.12 15.28 26.33
CA SER A 3 78.34 16.23 25.54
C SER A 3 76.87 15.86 25.42
N ASN A 4 76.03 16.90 25.45
CA ASN A 4 74.59 16.91 25.20
C ASN A 4 74.26 16.60 23.73
N HIS A 5 73.19 15.81 23.52
CA HIS A 5 72.35 15.87 22.32
C HIS A 5 70.91 16.16 22.76
N GLN A 6 70.39 17.32 22.35
CA GLN A 6 69.01 17.75 22.57
C GLN A 6 68.10 17.26 21.43
N SER A 7 66.99 16.63 21.82
CA SER A 7 65.86 16.27 20.96
C SER A 7 64.82 17.38 20.98
N HIS A 8 64.45 17.92 19.82
CA HIS A 8 63.37 18.89 19.67
C HIS A 8 62.00 18.19 19.73
N LEU A 9 61.22 18.49 20.78
CA LEU A 9 59.79 18.21 20.87
C LEU A 9 59.01 19.46 20.43
N ILE A 10 58.25 19.36 19.33
CA ILE A 10 57.33 20.41 18.88
C ILE A 10 56.03 20.29 19.70
N LYS A 11 55.73 21.32 20.48
CA LYS A 11 54.53 21.44 21.33
C LYS A 11 53.48 22.25 20.58
N ALA A 12 52.30 21.67 20.35
CA ALA A 12 51.17 22.33 19.70
C ALA A 12 50.55 23.43 20.61
N PRO A 13 50.02 24.53 20.03
CA PRO A 13 49.37 25.60 20.79
C PRO A 13 47.90 25.29 21.11
N PRO A 14 47.33 25.84 22.21
CA PRO A 14 45.92 25.66 22.56
C PRO A 14 45.02 26.58 21.72
N ARG A 15 43.94 26.01 21.18
CA ARG A 15 42.84 26.76 20.55
C ARG A 15 41.86 27.23 21.64
N ASN A 16 41.86 28.53 21.94
CA ASN A 16 40.72 29.21 22.54
C ASN A 16 40.25 30.28 21.54
N SER A 17 39.03 30.12 21.03
CA SER A 17 38.38 31.12 20.18
C SER A 17 36.95 31.28 20.67
N THR A 18 36.75 32.27 21.53
CA THR A 18 35.44 32.81 21.89
C THR A 18 34.93 33.61 20.70
N ILE A 19 33.91 33.09 20.00
CA ILE A 19 33.21 33.81 18.94
C ILE A 19 32.04 34.56 19.60
N THR A 20 32.18 35.88 19.71
CA THR A 20 31.09 36.79 20.07
C THR A 20 30.17 36.93 18.85
N ALA A 21 29.00 36.30 18.89
CA ALA A 21 27.97 36.46 17.86
C ALA A 21 27.13 37.71 18.15
N THR A 22 27.25 38.72 17.30
CA THR A 22 26.39 39.90 17.27
C THR A 22 25.01 39.48 16.75
N MET A 23 23.98 39.53 17.60
CA MET A 23 22.59 39.30 17.19
C MET A 23 22.10 40.48 16.34
N THR A 24 22.03 40.28 15.03
CA THR A 24 21.29 41.16 14.12
C THR A 24 19.84 40.68 14.09
N THR A 25 18.94 41.51 14.60
CA THR A 25 17.49 41.28 14.62
C THR A 25 16.99 41.21 13.17
N ALA A 26 16.68 40.00 12.69
CA ALA A 26 16.08 39.80 11.38
C ALA A 26 14.61 40.25 11.43
N THR A 27 14.28 41.23 10.59
CA THR A 27 12.92 41.69 10.33
C THR A 27 12.08 40.54 9.79
N GLN A 28 11.02 40.21 10.52
CA GLN A 28 10.06 39.17 10.20
C GLN A 28 9.36 39.49 8.85
N PRO A 29 9.36 38.59 7.85
CA PRO A 29 8.61 38.82 6.61
C PRO A 29 7.10 38.74 6.88
N PRO A 30 6.28 39.51 6.14
CA PRO A 30 4.84 39.60 6.37
C PRO A 30 4.13 38.29 6.06
N ASP A 31 3.18 37.94 6.93
CA ASP A 31 2.21 36.84 6.88
C ASP A 31 2.05 36.14 5.51
N ALA A 32 2.80 35.05 5.33
CA ALA A 32 2.44 34.03 4.37
C ALA A 32 1.24 33.27 4.94
N ARG A 33 0.03 33.66 4.51
CA ARG A 33 -1.22 32.95 4.84
C ARG A 33 -1.03 31.45 4.55
N PRO A 34 -1.31 30.55 5.50
CA PRO A 34 -1.27 29.12 5.22
C PRO A 34 -2.30 28.79 4.11
N PRO A 35 -1.97 27.87 3.18
CA PRO A 35 -2.80 27.58 2.03
C PRO A 35 -4.18 27.06 2.49
N THR A 36 -5.22 27.79 2.13
CA THR A 36 -6.62 27.63 2.57
C THR A 36 -7.34 26.47 1.88
N ALA A 37 -6.60 25.52 1.29
CA ALA A 37 -7.10 24.48 0.38
C ALA A 37 -7.57 23.17 1.07
N ALA A 38 -7.53 23.09 2.40
CA ALA A 38 -7.96 21.89 3.15
C ALA A 38 -9.46 21.52 3.01
N PRO A 39 -10.44 22.46 3.04
CA PRO A 39 -11.85 22.09 2.99
C PRO A 39 -12.33 21.58 1.63
N GLU A 40 -11.74 22.03 0.52
CA GLU A 40 -12.18 21.69 -0.84
C GLU A 40 -11.87 20.23 -1.24
N ARG A 41 -10.82 19.64 -0.66
CA ARG A 41 -10.32 18.31 -1.04
C ARG A 41 -11.15 17.17 -0.43
N SER A 42 -11.65 17.34 0.77
CA SER A 42 -12.54 16.35 1.41
C SER A 42 -13.81 16.06 0.64
N ALA A 43 -14.31 17.08 -0.05
CA ALA A 43 -15.52 16.98 -0.82
C ALA A 43 -15.33 16.05 -2.03
N ALA A 44 -14.19 16.18 -2.71
CA ALA A 44 -13.82 15.31 -3.82
C ALA A 44 -13.61 13.87 -3.36
N LEU A 45 -13.01 13.64 -2.19
CA LEU A 45 -12.90 12.29 -1.62
C LEU A 45 -14.27 11.70 -1.32
N THR A 46 -15.14 12.48 -0.67
CA THR A 46 -16.47 12.05 -0.28
C THR A 46 -17.32 11.67 -1.49
N VAL A 47 -17.29 12.51 -2.54
CA VAL A 47 -18.00 12.27 -3.81
C VAL A 47 -17.37 11.12 -4.60
N GLY A 48 -16.05 11.01 -4.63
CA GLY A 48 -15.35 9.90 -5.30
C GLY A 48 -15.67 8.54 -4.69
N VAL A 49 -15.74 8.48 -3.34
CA VAL A 49 -16.16 7.26 -2.63
C VAL A 49 -17.64 6.99 -2.92
N ALA A 50 -18.52 8.00 -2.84
CA ALA A 50 -19.94 7.86 -3.12
C ALA A 50 -20.25 7.32 -4.53
N THR A 51 -19.50 7.78 -5.54
CA THR A 51 -19.69 7.38 -6.94
C THR A 51 -19.15 5.99 -7.25
N SER A 52 -18.23 5.49 -6.43
CA SER A 52 -17.59 4.18 -6.62
C SER A 52 -18.25 3.05 -5.82
N LEU A 53 -19.20 3.37 -4.93
CA LEU A 53 -20.03 2.40 -4.21
C LEU A 53 -21.08 1.82 -5.18
N HIS A 54 -21.08 0.49 -5.34
CA HIS A 54 -21.99 -0.21 -6.27
C HIS A 54 -23.40 -0.43 -5.72
N ASP A 55 -23.63 -0.17 -4.43
CA ASP A 55 -24.91 -0.38 -3.76
C ASP A 55 -25.29 0.86 -2.94
N GLN A 56 -26.60 1.14 -2.83
CA GLN A 56 -27.14 2.27 -2.07
C GLN A 56 -26.96 2.12 -0.54
N THR A 57 -26.32 1.03 -0.09
CA THR A 57 -26.01 0.83 1.33
C THR A 57 -25.14 1.98 1.85
N PRO A 58 -25.57 2.68 2.90
CA PRO A 58 -24.78 3.74 3.50
C PRO A 58 -23.49 3.17 4.08
N CYS A 59 -22.36 3.71 3.62
CA CYS A 59 -21.04 3.38 4.12
C CYS A 59 -20.55 4.59 4.94
N PRO A 60 -20.70 4.59 6.28
CA PRO A 60 -20.07 5.60 7.11
C PRO A 60 -18.55 5.61 6.88
N VAL A 61 -18.02 6.80 6.64
CA VAL A 61 -16.59 7.04 6.43
C VAL A 61 -16.10 8.05 7.45
N ALA A 62 -15.13 7.63 8.25
CA ALA A 62 -14.42 8.53 9.13
C ALA A 62 -13.13 8.95 8.42
N LEU A 63 -13.03 10.25 8.12
CA LEU A 63 -11.88 10.84 7.45
C LEU A 63 -11.17 11.81 8.40
N PHE A 64 -9.91 11.51 8.67
CA PHE A 64 -9.06 12.28 9.58
C PHE A 64 -7.88 12.85 8.82
N ASP A 65 -7.66 14.14 9.00
CA ASP A 65 -6.44 14.83 8.59
C ASP A 65 -5.64 15.17 9.85
N VAL A 66 -4.39 14.75 9.89
CA VAL A 66 -3.53 14.93 11.05
C VAL A 66 -2.68 16.17 10.83
N SER A 67 -2.68 17.04 11.85
CA SER A 67 -1.93 18.30 11.91
C SER A 67 -0.64 18.28 11.09
N THR A 68 -0.55 19.26 10.19
CA THR A 68 0.59 19.44 9.30
C THR A 68 1.84 19.78 10.10
N LYS A 69 2.92 19.03 9.91
CA LYS A 69 4.22 19.35 10.52
C LYS A 69 5.23 19.67 9.42
N PRO A 70 6.03 20.74 9.56
CA PRO A 70 7.25 20.88 8.78
C PRO A 70 8.10 19.62 8.99
N CYS A 71 8.57 19.02 7.92
CA CYS A 71 9.49 17.90 7.96
C CYS A 71 10.71 18.19 7.09
N ARG A 72 11.81 17.47 7.38
CA ARG A 72 12.98 17.48 6.51
C ARG A 72 12.57 16.89 5.16
N ALA A 73 13.11 17.46 4.09
CA ALA A 73 12.82 17.00 2.75
C ALA A 73 12.95 15.48 2.63
N THR A 74 11.89 14.86 2.13
CA THR A 74 11.90 13.47 1.70
C THR A 74 12.66 13.35 0.37
N GLY A 75 13.78 14.05 0.12
CA GLY A 75 14.43 14.10 -1.20
C GLY A 75 15.16 15.41 -1.51
N PRO A 76 15.60 15.65 -2.76
CA PRO A 76 16.89 16.29 -3.06
C PRO A 76 16.84 17.80 -2.96
N VAL A 77 17.02 18.33 -1.75
CA VAL A 77 17.86 19.52 -1.58
C VAL A 77 18.62 19.37 -0.26
N PRO A 78 19.94 19.11 -0.30
CA PRO A 78 20.81 19.36 0.83
C PRO A 78 20.72 20.87 1.17
N GLY A 79 19.89 21.21 2.15
CA GLY A 79 19.96 22.51 2.83
C GLY A 79 18.85 23.54 2.61
N GLN A 80 17.79 23.35 1.79
CA GLN A 80 16.83 24.46 1.60
C GLN A 80 15.34 24.17 1.39
N SER A 81 14.88 22.99 0.96
CA SER A 81 13.43 22.80 0.80
C SER A 81 12.78 22.30 2.07
N SER A 82 12.00 23.15 2.73
CA SER A 82 11.08 22.71 3.77
C SER A 82 9.85 22.05 3.14
N TRP A 83 9.37 20.96 3.73
CA TRP A 83 8.18 20.26 3.28
C TRP A 83 7.13 20.30 4.37
N MET A 84 5.88 20.47 3.96
CA MET A 84 4.74 20.30 4.85
C MET A 84 4.22 18.88 4.68
N GLN A 85 4.34 18.08 5.73
CA GLN A 85 3.79 16.74 5.76
C GLN A 85 2.41 16.75 6.41
N ARG A 86 1.45 16.12 5.75
CA ARG A 86 0.12 15.80 6.28
C ARG A 86 -0.04 14.29 6.31
N ARG A 87 -0.84 13.78 7.25
CA ARG A 87 -1.21 12.37 7.28
C ARG A 87 -2.72 12.26 7.18
N LEU A 88 -3.17 11.33 6.36
CA LEU A 88 -4.58 11.04 6.19
C LEU A 88 -4.86 9.63 6.72
N VAL A 89 -5.96 9.50 7.46
CA VAL A 89 -6.54 8.21 7.81
C VAL A 89 -7.99 8.20 7.34
N ALA A 90 -8.34 7.20 6.54
CA ALA A 90 -9.70 6.96 6.10
C ALA A 90 -10.15 5.57 6.55
N ALA A 91 -11.18 5.54 7.40
CA ALA A 91 -11.75 4.31 7.95
C ALA A 91 -13.21 4.16 7.48
N PHE A 92 -13.53 2.98 6.96
CA PHE A 92 -14.80 2.71 6.30
C PHE A 92 -15.54 1.62 7.03
N ALA A 93 -16.79 1.88 7.41
CA ALA A 93 -17.62 0.90 8.10
C ALA A 93 -18.94 0.68 7.35
N THR A 94 -19.62 -0.41 7.66
CA THR A 94 -21.02 -0.64 7.25
C THR A 94 -21.95 -0.03 8.28
N SER A 95 -23.14 0.37 7.84
CA SER A 95 -24.30 0.45 8.73
C SER A 95 -25.21 -0.72 8.41
N SER A 96 -25.34 -1.69 9.32
CA SER A 96 -26.43 -2.66 9.23
C SER A 96 -27.60 -2.11 10.05
N ALA A 97 -28.68 -1.73 9.36
CA ALA A 97 -29.97 -1.59 10.03
C ALA A 97 -30.48 -3.02 10.27
N SER A 98 -30.70 -3.39 11.53
CA SER A 98 -31.44 -4.61 11.84
C SER A 98 -32.81 -4.53 11.15
N HIS A 99 -33.15 -5.53 10.34
CA HIS A 99 -34.46 -5.62 9.69
C HIS A 99 -35.57 -6.08 10.64
N ASP A 100 -35.25 -6.41 11.90
CA ASP A 100 -36.23 -6.79 12.91
C ASP A 100 -36.82 -5.55 13.59
N ALA A 101 -37.84 -4.98 12.92
CA ALA A 101 -38.58 -3.78 13.31
C ALA A 101 -39.36 -3.88 14.64
N LYS A 102 -39.18 -4.94 15.45
CA LYS A 102 -39.93 -5.16 16.70
C LYS A 102 -39.11 -4.99 17.98
N GLU A 103 -37.80 -4.76 17.91
CA GLU A 103 -36.96 -4.56 19.09
C GLU A 103 -36.18 -3.24 18.97
N LEU A 104 -36.91 -2.13 19.17
CA LEU A 104 -36.43 -0.77 18.97
C LEU A 104 -35.60 -0.26 20.18
N GLN A 105 -34.37 -0.76 20.29
CA GLN A 105 -33.21 -0.01 20.78
C GLN A 105 -32.03 -0.34 19.85
N ALA A 106 -32.13 0.11 18.60
CA ALA A 106 -31.23 -0.26 17.51
C ALA A 106 -29.78 0.18 17.77
N THR A 107 -28.98 -0.70 18.39
CA THR A 107 -27.52 -0.66 18.31
C THR A 107 -27.16 -0.96 16.85
N THR A 108 -26.98 0.10 16.05
CA THR A 108 -26.50 -0.06 14.68
C THR A 108 -25.09 -0.66 14.76
N THR A 109 -24.97 -1.96 14.56
CA THR A 109 -23.67 -2.63 14.57
C THR A 109 -22.95 -2.24 13.28
N SER A 110 -21.92 -1.42 13.43
CA SER A 110 -21.05 -1.03 12.34
C SER A 110 -19.81 -1.91 12.34
N ASN A 111 -19.61 -2.66 11.25
CA ASN A 111 -18.38 -3.42 11.07
C ASN A 111 -17.41 -2.57 10.26
N LEU A 112 -16.19 -2.38 10.79
CA LEU A 112 -15.09 -1.82 10.04
C LEU A 112 -14.76 -2.74 8.86
N LEU A 113 -14.71 -2.19 7.67
CA LEU A 113 -14.49 -2.91 6.42
C LEU A 113 -13.07 -2.73 5.90
N ALA A 114 -12.60 -1.49 5.87
CA ALA A 114 -11.32 -1.13 5.28
C ALA A 114 -10.72 0.11 5.96
N VAL A 115 -9.40 0.20 5.93
CA VAL A 115 -8.63 1.35 6.40
C VAL A 115 -7.55 1.68 5.39
N LEU A 116 -7.37 2.98 5.12
CA LEU A 116 -6.33 3.55 4.30
C LEU A 116 -5.57 4.59 5.13
N THR A 117 -4.23 4.49 5.13
CA THR A 117 -3.34 5.56 5.60
C THR A 117 -2.51 6.09 4.44
N ALA A 118 -2.30 7.40 4.41
CA ALA A 118 -1.48 8.05 3.41
C ALA A 118 -0.72 9.25 3.99
N TYR A 119 0.41 9.57 3.37
CA TYR A 119 1.22 10.73 3.65
C TYR A 119 1.20 11.65 2.45
N GLU A 120 1.05 12.93 2.70
CA GLU A 120 1.08 13.96 1.66
C GLU A 120 2.18 14.94 2.01
N TYR A 121 3.06 15.21 1.06
CA TYR A 121 4.17 16.13 1.22
C TYR A 121 4.01 17.25 0.21
N ASP A 122 3.80 18.47 0.71
CA ASP A 122 3.75 19.67 -0.08
C ASP A 122 5.07 20.43 0.06
N PRO A 123 5.79 20.74 -1.04
CA PRO A 123 6.97 21.57 -0.95
C PRO A 123 6.57 23.01 -0.62
N ILE A 124 7.23 23.58 0.40
CA ILE A 124 6.98 24.94 0.89
C ILE A 124 7.73 25.95 0.02
N ASP A 125 9.02 25.73 -0.21
CA ASP A 125 9.91 26.72 -0.85
C ASP A 125 10.23 26.43 -2.33
N ASN A 126 9.72 25.32 -2.88
CA ASN A 126 9.99 24.92 -4.26
C ASN A 126 8.69 24.68 -5.02
N ALA A 127 8.18 25.73 -5.66
CA ALA A 127 6.93 25.66 -6.40
C ALA A 127 6.98 24.71 -7.62
N ALA A 128 8.18 24.47 -8.15
CA ALA A 128 8.40 23.57 -9.28
C ALA A 128 8.47 22.09 -8.88
N ALA A 129 8.76 21.79 -7.61
CA ALA A 129 8.75 20.42 -7.12
C ALA A 129 7.32 19.87 -7.11
N PRO A 130 7.11 18.61 -7.55
CA PRO A 130 5.79 18.00 -7.47
C PRO A 130 5.39 17.78 -6.01
N ARG A 131 4.09 17.81 -5.75
CA ARG A 131 3.53 17.27 -4.51
C ARG A 131 3.78 15.76 -4.48
N ILE A 132 4.04 15.20 -3.30
CA ILE A 132 4.20 13.75 -3.14
C ILE A 132 3.01 13.21 -2.37
N VAL A 133 2.41 12.13 -2.87
CA VAL A 133 1.39 11.35 -2.18
C VAL A 133 1.93 9.95 -2.01
N PHE A 134 2.21 9.55 -0.78
CA PHE A 134 2.63 8.20 -0.44
C PHE A 134 1.47 7.43 0.18
N VAL A 135 1.02 6.38 -0.50
CA VAL A 135 0.04 5.47 0.09
C VAL A 135 0.79 4.48 0.98
N ASP A 136 0.66 4.67 2.29
CA ASP A 136 1.39 3.94 3.31
C ASP A 136 0.80 2.53 3.49
N ARG A 137 -0.45 2.44 3.95
CA ARG A 137 -1.09 1.13 4.20
C ARG A 137 -2.53 1.13 3.73
N VAL A 138 -2.93 -0.01 3.19
CA VAL A 138 -4.31 -0.32 2.84
C VAL A 138 -4.64 -1.69 3.37
N ASP A 139 -5.66 -1.78 4.20
CA ASP A 139 -6.06 -3.04 4.82
C ASP A 139 -7.58 -3.21 4.81
N SER A 140 -8.04 -4.46 4.90
CA SER A 140 -9.46 -4.79 4.97
C SER A 140 -9.73 -5.92 5.95
N THR A 141 -10.92 -5.95 6.53
CA THR A 141 -11.36 -7.05 7.40
C THR A 141 -11.85 -8.25 6.60
N GLY A 142 -12.19 -8.10 5.31
CA GLY A 142 -12.86 -9.15 4.54
C GLY A 142 -14.37 -9.26 4.78
N ARG A 143 -14.95 -8.36 5.59
CA ARG A 143 -16.40 -8.29 5.84
C ARG A 143 -17.14 -7.54 4.74
N GLY A 144 -18.48 -7.60 4.80
CA GLY A 144 -19.38 -6.86 3.91
C GLY A 144 -19.84 -7.63 2.66
N GLY A 145 -19.38 -8.87 2.48
CA GLY A 145 -19.88 -9.79 1.46
C GLY A 145 -19.82 -9.21 0.04
N ALA A 146 -20.88 -9.43 -0.75
CA ALA A 146 -20.96 -8.92 -2.12
C ALA A 146 -21.02 -7.38 -2.17
N ALA A 147 -21.65 -6.72 -1.18
CA ALA A 147 -21.81 -5.27 -1.13
C ALA A 147 -20.48 -4.53 -0.96
N ALA A 148 -19.52 -5.12 -0.24
CA ALA A 148 -18.17 -4.57 -0.06
C ALA A 148 -17.16 -5.01 -1.14
N ARG A 149 -17.59 -5.78 -2.14
CA ARG A 149 -16.69 -6.28 -3.19
C ARG A 149 -16.15 -5.11 -4.02
N GLY A 150 -14.84 -4.93 -3.99
CA GLY A 150 -14.17 -3.84 -4.72
C GLY A 150 -14.11 -2.52 -3.94
N LEU A 151 -14.73 -2.45 -2.75
CA LEU A 151 -14.74 -1.25 -1.92
C LEU A 151 -13.34 -0.69 -1.65
N THR A 152 -12.38 -1.54 -1.24
CA THR A 152 -10.99 -1.11 -0.99
C THR A 152 -10.34 -0.46 -2.21
N ARG A 153 -10.63 -0.96 -3.42
CA ARG A 153 -10.12 -0.35 -4.66
C ARG A 153 -10.79 0.99 -4.92
N ALA A 154 -12.10 1.05 -4.80
CA ALA A 154 -12.90 2.25 -4.95
C ALA A 154 -12.42 3.37 -4.01
N ILE A 155 -12.18 3.03 -2.74
CA ILE A 155 -11.64 3.95 -1.73
C ILE A 155 -10.30 4.54 -2.17
N VAL A 156 -9.36 3.68 -2.56
CA VAL A 156 -8.04 4.12 -2.99
C VAL A 156 -8.14 4.98 -4.25
N GLN A 157 -8.97 4.62 -5.21
CA GLN A 157 -9.19 5.40 -6.43
C GLN A 157 -9.78 6.77 -6.13
N ALA A 158 -10.79 6.83 -5.27
CA ALA A 158 -11.39 8.09 -4.83
C ALA A 158 -10.37 8.97 -4.10
N TYR A 159 -9.55 8.36 -3.23
CA TYR A 159 -8.47 9.06 -2.56
C TYR A 159 -7.46 9.65 -3.54
N LEU A 160 -6.94 8.83 -4.44
CA LEU A 160 -5.95 9.30 -5.40
C LEU A 160 -6.53 10.36 -6.34
N ALA A 161 -7.78 10.22 -6.80
CA ALA A 161 -8.45 11.24 -7.60
C ALA A 161 -8.56 12.57 -6.84
N SER A 162 -8.93 12.54 -5.56
CA SER A 162 -8.98 13.71 -4.70
C SER A 162 -7.60 14.31 -4.42
N ALA A 163 -6.58 13.48 -4.21
CA ALA A 163 -5.23 13.92 -3.91
C ALA A 163 -4.51 14.49 -5.14
N THR A 164 -4.94 14.11 -6.34
CA THR A 164 -4.34 14.55 -7.62
C THR A 164 -5.20 15.54 -8.39
N SER A 165 -6.29 16.05 -7.79
CA SER A 165 -7.19 17.01 -8.43
C SER A 165 -6.62 18.43 -8.55
N SER A 166 -5.44 18.69 -7.98
CA SER A 166 -4.82 20.01 -7.98
C SER A 166 -4.58 20.54 -9.39
N THR A 167 -5.04 21.76 -9.65
CA THR A 167 -4.78 22.48 -10.91
C THR A 167 -3.43 23.19 -10.92
N GLU A 168 -2.83 23.39 -9.74
CA GLU A 168 -1.66 24.26 -9.57
C GLU A 168 -0.34 23.51 -9.71
N ARG A 169 -0.30 22.21 -9.41
CA ARG A 169 0.95 21.47 -9.26
C ARG A 169 0.83 20.01 -9.67
N ALA A 170 1.90 19.49 -10.27
CA ALA A 170 2.04 18.06 -10.54
C ALA A 170 2.06 17.27 -9.24
N THR A 171 1.56 16.04 -9.28
CA THR A 171 1.55 15.13 -8.12
C THR A 171 2.23 13.81 -8.47
N ALA A 172 3.22 13.44 -7.67
CA ALA A 172 3.90 12.15 -7.69
C ALA A 172 3.23 11.21 -6.67
N VAL A 173 2.57 10.17 -7.14
CA VAL A 173 2.01 9.11 -6.28
C VAL A 173 3.05 8.01 -6.12
N HIS A 174 3.39 7.67 -4.87
CA HIS A 174 4.32 6.61 -4.49
C HIS A 174 3.60 5.52 -3.71
N ILE A 175 3.86 4.27 -4.06
CA ILE A 175 3.33 3.08 -3.39
C ILE A 175 4.45 2.07 -3.21
N TYR A 176 4.57 1.54 -2.00
CA TYR A 176 5.39 0.35 -1.73
C TYR A 176 4.47 -0.85 -1.49
N ALA A 177 4.35 -1.72 -2.48
CA ALA A 177 3.48 -2.88 -2.43
C ALA A 177 4.28 -4.12 -1.99
N LYS A 178 4.17 -4.45 -0.71
CA LYS A 178 4.58 -5.74 -0.15
C LYS A 178 3.32 -6.48 0.31
N ALA A 179 3.31 -7.80 0.34
CA ALA A 179 2.18 -8.57 0.86
C ALA A 179 2.37 -8.90 2.35
N ALA A 180 1.29 -8.84 3.13
CA ALA A 180 1.22 -9.30 4.51
C ALA A 180 -0.20 -9.78 4.82
N GLY A 181 -0.36 -10.62 5.84
CA GLY A 181 -1.68 -11.06 6.30
C GLY A 181 -2.53 -9.88 6.81
N ALA A 182 -1.91 -8.95 7.52
CA ALA A 182 -2.52 -7.74 8.04
C ALA A 182 -1.48 -6.62 8.20
N TYR A 183 -1.93 -5.37 8.07
CA TYR A 183 -1.13 -4.15 8.28
C TYR A 183 -1.66 -3.32 9.44
N LEU A 184 -2.94 -2.97 9.37
CA LEU A 184 -3.61 -2.07 10.31
C LEU A 184 -4.71 -2.79 11.10
N LEU A 185 -5.08 -4.00 10.68
CA LEU A 185 -6.20 -4.75 11.24
C LEU A 185 -5.68 -6.09 11.76
N PRO A 186 -5.12 -6.13 12.98
CA PRO A 186 -4.45 -7.32 13.50
C PRO A 186 -5.31 -8.57 13.44
N GLN A 187 -4.69 -9.68 13.03
CA GLN A 187 -5.31 -11.01 12.91
C GLN A 187 -6.50 -11.09 11.94
N SER A 188 -6.78 -10.06 11.14
CA SER A 188 -7.83 -10.12 10.12
C SER A 188 -7.59 -11.19 9.04
N ASP A 189 -6.35 -11.67 8.87
CA ASP A 189 -6.01 -12.82 8.02
C ASP A 189 -6.56 -14.15 8.56
N LYS A 190 -6.86 -14.24 9.85
CA LYS A 190 -7.49 -15.43 10.46
C LYS A 190 -8.97 -15.50 10.16
N LEU A 191 -9.57 -14.38 9.74
CA LEU A 191 -10.94 -14.34 9.30
C LEU A 191 -11.05 -14.99 7.92
N GLY A 192 -11.72 -16.14 7.84
CA GLY A 192 -11.81 -16.92 6.60
C GLY A 192 -12.46 -16.20 5.41
N SER A 193 -13.12 -15.06 5.66
CA SER A 193 -13.69 -14.19 4.62
C SER A 193 -12.67 -13.21 4.01
N LYS A 194 -11.54 -12.95 4.67
CA LYS A 194 -10.49 -12.07 4.13
C LYS A 194 -9.67 -12.80 3.08
N ARG A 195 -9.67 -12.25 1.87
CA ARG A 195 -8.78 -12.69 0.80
C ARG A 195 -7.46 -11.93 0.88
N VAL A 196 -6.43 -12.58 1.43
CA VAL A 196 -5.05 -12.07 1.39
C VAL A 196 -4.46 -12.31 0.00
N LEU A 197 -3.86 -11.28 -0.60
CA LEU A 197 -3.19 -11.36 -1.89
C LEU A 197 -1.70 -11.67 -1.66
N ASP A 198 -1.14 -12.59 -2.46
CA ASP A 198 0.33 -12.71 -2.54
C ASP A 198 0.96 -11.48 -3.20
N GLY A 199 2.29 -11.33 -3.13
CA GLY A 199 2.98 -10.15 -3.63
C GLY A 199 2.69 -9.86 -5.12
N ARG A 200 2.62 -10.89 -5.98
CA ARG A 200 2.35 -10.69 -7.41
C ARG A 200 0.88 -10.35 -7.67
N GLN A 201 -0.04 -10.96 -6.94
CA GLN A 201 -1.46 -10.64 -6.97
C GLN A 201 -1.72 -9.22 -6.49
N LEU A 202 -1.03 -8.79 -5.43
CA LEU A 202 -1.12 -7.44 -4.89
C LEU A 202 -0.60 -6.40 -5.88
N THR A 203 0.54 -6.65 -6.53
CA THR A 203 1.04 -5.74 -7.58
C THR A 203 0.07 -5.65 -8.77
N LYS A 204 -0.50 -6.78 -9.23
CA LYS A 204 -1.57 -6.76 -10.26
C LYS A 204 -2.79 -5.97 -9.80
N TRP A 205 -3.16 -6.09 -8.52
CA TRP A 205 -4.24 -5.32 -7.93
C TRP A 205 -3.93 -3.82 -7.98
N TRP A 206 -2.71 -3.40 -7.59
CA TRP A 206 -2.27 -2.01 -7.68
C TRP A 206 -2.25 -1.46 -9.10
N ILE A 207 -1.71 -2.20 -10.07
CA ILE A 207 -1.73 -1.81 -11.50
C ILE A 207 -3.18 -1.57 -11.96
N ALA A 208 -4.12 -2.44 -11.57
CA ALA A 208 -5.53 -2.27 -11.91
C ALA A 208 -6.19 -1.10 -11.17
N THR A 209 -5.87 -0.91 -9.89
CA THR A 209 -6.35 0.19 -9.05
C THR A 209 -5.88 1.55 -9.59
N LEU A 210 -4.63 1.64 -10.04
CA LEU A 210 -4.03 2.87 -10.58
C LEU A 210 -4.43 3.18 -12.02
N ARG A 211 -5.09 2.26 -12.73
CA ARG A 211 -5.41 2.42 -14.16
C ARG A 211 -6.10 3.75 -14.50
N PRO A 212 -7.13 4.23 -13.76
CA PRO A 212 -7.75 5.52 -14.06
C PRO A 212 -6.77 6.68 -13.93
N LEU A 213 -5.89 6.63 -12.93
CA LEU A 213 -4.88 7.66 -12.69
C LEU A 213 -3.81 7.68 -13.79
N VAL A 214 -3.37 6.49 -14.21
CA VAL A 214 -2.34 6.31 -15.24
C VAL A 214 -2.80 6.82 -16.60
N GLY A 215 -4.12 6.80 -16.89
CA GLY A 215 -4.67 7.38 -18.11
C GLY A 215 -4.40 8.89 -18.27
N ALA A 216 -4.19 9.60 -17.16
CA ALA A 216 -3.82 11.02 -17.13
C ALA A 216 -2.34 11.26 -16.81
N ALA A 217 -1.55 10.21 -16.56
CA ALA A 217 -0.18 10.33 -16.10
C ALA A 217 0.82 10.61 -17.23
N THR A 218 1.85 11.40 -16.94
CA THR A 218 2.97 11.66 -17.86
C THR A 218 4.05 10.58 -17.78
N ASP A 219 4.22 9.94 -16.63
CA ASP A 219 5.14 8.83 -16.42
C ASP A 219 4.57 7.86 -15.38
N ALA A 220 4.72 6.56 -15.60
CA ALA A 220 4.42 5.54 -14.61
C ALA A 220 5.58 4.56 -14.54
N SER A 221 6.14 4.36 -13.36
CA SER A 221 7.29 3.49 -13.13
C SER A 221 6.90 2.37 -12.17
N LEU A 222 7.37 1.16 -12.45
CA LEU A 222 7.18 -0.02 -11.63
C LEU A 222 8.53 -0.74 -11.51
N TYR A 223 8.93 -1.10 -10.29
CA TYR A 223 10.17 -1.82 -10.03
C TYR A 223 9.95 -2.95 -9.05
N CYS A 224 10.49 -4.14 -9.31
CA CYS A 224 10.41 -5.28 -8.40
C CYS A 224 11.84 -5.65 -7.96
N PRO A 225 12.21 -5.38 -6.70
CA PRO A 225 13.53 -5.73 -6.19
C PRO A 225 13.79 -7.23 -6.31
N GLY A 226 14.98 -7.59 -6.75
CA GLY A 226 15.38 -8.99 -7.00
C GLY A 226 14.93 -9.55 -8.36
N GLU A 227 14.25 -8.76 -9.20
CA GLU A 227 13.92 -9.12 -10.59
C GLU A 227 14.40 -8.05 -11.62
N PRO A 228 15.65 -7.57 -11.55
CA PRO A 228 16.10 -6.37 -12.28
C PRO A 228 15.95 -6.46 -13.81
N ASP A 229 16.12 -7.65 -14.38
CA ASP A 229 16.23 -7.83 -15.84
C ASP A 229 14.89 -8.00 -16.56
N ARG A 230 13.82 -8.36 -15.84
CA ARG A 230 12.56 -8.74 -16.47
C ARG A 230 11.36 -8.34 -15.64
N CYS A 231 10.48 -7.53 -16.25
CA CYS A 231 9.18 -7.26 -15.67
C CYS A 231 8.34 -8.55 -15.58
N PRO A 232 7.92 -8.97 -14.37
CA PRO A 232 7.06 -10.15 -14.20
C PRO A 232 5.60 -9.90 -14.60
N PHE A 233 5.25 -8.67 -14.97
CA PHE A 233 3.89 -8.26 -15.35
C PHE A 233 3.86 -7.91 -16.85
N PRO A 234 3.74 -8.90 -17.74
CA PRO A 234 3.66 -8.63 -19.17
C PRO A 234 2.39 -7.86 -19.50
N GLY A 235 2.43 -7.08 -20.58
CA GLY A 235 1.28 -6.31 -21.07
C GLY A 235 1.08 -4.95 -20.40
N LEU A 236 2.08 -4.46 -19.65
CA LEU A 236 2.14 -3.05 -19.28
C LEU A 236 2.38 -2.22 -20.55
N SER A 237 1.38 -1.45 -20.98
CA SER A 237 1.48 -0.49 -22.06
C SER A 237 1.99 0.86 -21.55
N ALA A 238 2.41 1.74 -22.46
CA ALA A 238 2.67 3.14 -22.12
C ALA A 238 1.50 3.73 -21.32
N PRO A 239 1.77 4.57 -20.29
CA PRO A 239 3.07 5.16 -19.94
C PRO A 239 3.94 4.32 -18.97
N TRP A 240 3.60 3.05 -18.72
CA TRP A 240 4.36 2.21 -17.79
C TRP A 240 5.79 1.91 -18.27
N LYS A 241 6.74 2.03 -17.35
CA LYS A 241 8.15 1.69 -17.52
C LYS A 241 8.60 0.79 -16.38
N TYR A 242 9.34 -0.27 -16.71
CA TYR A 242 9.92 -1.16 -15.70
C TYR A 242 11.27 -0.62 -15.23
N ARG A 243 11.25 0.24 -14.20
CA ARG A 243 12.41 0.93 -13.61
C ARG A 243 11.99 1.65 -12.32
N LEU A 244 12.96 2.10 -11.54
CA LEU A 244 12.72 3.14 -10.53
C LEU A 244 12.54 4.50 -11.19
N SER A 245 11.82 5.41 -10.52
CA SER A 245 11.66 6.80 -10.96
C SER A 245 12.92 7.66 -10.75
N TYR A 246 13.87 7.18 -9.93
CA TYR A 246 15.10 7.89 -9.63
C TYR A 246 16.15 7.71 -10.74
N SER A 247 16.99 8.71 -10.94
CA SER A 247 18.16 8.59 -11.82
C SER A 247 19.16 7.61 -11.22
N ARG A 248 19.61 6.63 -12.01
CA ARG A 248 20.59 5.60 -11.59
C ARG A 248 21.93 6.20 -11.16
N ALA A 249 22.35 7.31 -11.78
CA ALA A 249 23.64 7.96 -11.48
C ALA A 249 23.59 8.97 -10.33
N ALA A 250 22.41 9.23 -9.74
CA ALA A 250 22.28 10.22 -8.68
C ALA A 250 22.78 9.68 -7.33
N ASP A 251 23.19 10.58 -6.43
CA ASP A 251 23.43 10.26 -5.02
C ASP A 251 22.11 9.78 -4.38
N PRO A 252 22.04 8.53 -3.87
CA PRO A 252 20.82 7.98 -3.30
C PRO A 252 20.34 8.78 -2.09
N ARG A 253 21.23 9.37 -1.30
CA ARG A 253 20.89 10.18 -0.12
C ARG A 253 20.32 11.54 -0.48
N ALA A 254 20.60 12.00 -1.70
CA ALA A 254 19.96 13.18 -2.24
C ALA A 254 18.57 12.84 -2.76
N VAL A 255 18.41 11.79 -3.58
CA VAL A 255 17.18 11.64 -4.40
C VAL A 255 16.12 10.68 -3.84
N ILE A 256 16.49 9.72 -3.00
CA ILE A 256 15.54 8.71 -2.50
C ILE A 256 14.67 9.33 -1.41
N LEU A 257 13.37 9.08 -1.52
CA LEU A 257 12.44 9.63 -0.56
C LEU A 257 12.54 8.94 0.80
N ASP A 258 12.58 9.74 1.88
CA ASP A 258 12.50 9.25 3.26
C ASP A 258 11.05 8.93 3.63
N LEU A 259 10.55 7.80 3.11
CA LEU A 259 9.19 7.35 3.29
C LEU A 259 9.12 6.35 4.46
N PRO A 260 8.12 6.49 5.37
CA PRO A 260 7.99 5.60 6.51
C PRO A 260 7.76 4.16 6.06
N ASP A 261 8.42 3.22 6.76
CA ASP A 261 8.35 1.77 6.51
C ASP A 261 8.67 1.31 5.07
N HIS A 262 9.27 2.17 4.25
CA HIS A 262 9.69 1.83 2.90
C HIS A 262 11.04 1.08 2.94
N GLU A 263 11.10 -0.11 2.34
CA GLU A 263 12.30 -0.95 2.45
C GLU A 263 13.55 -0.34 1.82
N LEU A 264 13.43 0.34 0.67
CA LEU A 264 14.56 1.07 0.07
C LEU A 264 15.13 2.14 0.99
N THR A 265 14.26 2.88 1.70
CA THR A 265 14.66 3.91 2.67
C THR A 265 15.36 3.29 3.88
N ARG A 266 14.80 2.20 4.41
CA ARG A 266 15.42 1.44 5.51
C ARG A 266 16.76 0.83 5.09
N PHE A 267 16.86 0.34 3.86
CA PHE A 267 18.08 -0.22 3.31
C PHE A 267 19.16 0.86 3.12
N LEU A 268 18.78 2.03 2.60
CA LEU A 268 19.67 3.19 2.48
C LEU A 268 20.26 3.64 3.82
N ALA A 269 19.49 3.50 4.91
CA ALA A 269 19.94 3.81 6.26
C ALA A 269 20.80 2.71 6.92
N SER A 270 20.98 1.55 6.26
CA SER A 270 21.75 0.43 6.81
C SER A 270 23.24 0.54 6.53
N ASP A 271 24.07 -0.11 7.37
CA ASP A 271 25.52 -0.13 7.19
C ASP A 271 25.93 -0.68 5.82
N ALA A 272 25.17 -1.64 5.28
CA ALA A 272 25.41 -2.25 3.97
C ALA A 272 25.27 -1.27 2.80
N ALA A 273 24.56 -0.14 2.98
CA ALA A 273 24.39 0.90 1.98
C ALA A 273 25.35 2.09 2.17
N THR A 274 26.20 2.07 3.19
CA THR A 274 27.09 3.19 3.54
C THR A 274 27.97 3.61 2.36
N ASP A 275 28.52 2.63 1.66
CA ASP A 275 29.46 2.87 0.56
C ASP A 275 28.77 3.09 -0.79
N ALA A 276 27.45 2.95 -0.88
CA ALA A 276 26.71 3.21 -2.12
C ALA A 276 26.72 4.73 -2.40
N THR A 277 27.40 5.12 -3.46
CA THR A 277 27.52 6.52 -3.91
C THR A 277 26.50 6.87 -4.98
N THR A 278 25.95 5.86 -5.67
CA THR A 278 24.91 6.02 -6.68
C THR A 278 23.67 5.19 -6.37
N VAL A 279 22.52 5.62 -6.89
CA VAL A 279 21.28 4.83 -6.84
C VAL A 279 21.47 3.47 -7.51
N ASP A 280 22.28 3.37 -8.56
CA ASP A 280 22.52 2.09 -9.23
C ASP A 280 23.23 1.09 -8.31
N GLU A 281 24.32 1.50 -7.66
CA GLU A 281 25.04 0.67 -6.68
C GLU A 281 24.12 0.23 -5.54
N LEU A 282 23.34 1.15 -4.99
CA LEU A 282 22.36 0.85 -3.94
C LEU A 282 21.35 -0.21 -4.40
N VAL A 283 20.81 -0.05 -5.61
CA VAL A 283 19.77 -0.94 -6.15
C VAL A 283 20.34 -2.32 -6.46
N GLN A 284 21.56 -2.41 -6.98
CA GLN A 284 22.24 -3.71 -7.19
C GLN A 284 22.40 -4.48 -5.87
N LEU A 285 22.82 -3.81 -4.79
CA LEU A 285 22.91 -4.41 -3.47
C LEU A 285 21.53 -4.84 -2.94
N TRP A 286 20.53 -3.97 -3.10
CA TRP A 286 19.17 -4.26 -2.67
C TRP A 286 18.53 -5.43 -3.42
N ASP A 287 18.79 -5.55 -4.73
CA ASP A 287 18.32 -6.65 -5.55
C ASP A 287 18.94 -7.97 -5.11
N GLY A 288 20.24 -7.99 -4.80
CA GLY A 288 20.92 -9.18 -4.30
C GLY A 288 20.31 -9.70 -2.99
N LEU A 289 19.98 -8.79 -2.06
CA LEU A 289 19.30 -9.14 -0.81
C LEU A 289 17.86 -9.60 -1.04
N SER A 290 17.14 -8.93 -1.95
CA SER A 290 15.73 -9.23 -2.24
C SER A 290 15.59 -10.57 -2.96
N ALA A 291 16.50 -10.90 -3.88
CA ALA A 291 16.53 -12.17 -4.58
C ALA A 291 16.82 -13.37 -3.65
N ALA A 292 17.55 -13.14 -2.56
CA ALA A 292 17.77 -14.14 -1.52
C ALA A 292 16.56 -14.29 -0.57
N GLY A 293 15.69 -13.28 -0.51
CA GLY A 293 14.47 -13.28 0.30
C GLY A 293 13.31 -14.03 -0.35
N SER A 294 12.33 -14.45 0.47
CA SER A 294 11.09 -15.08 -0.01
C SER A 294 10.01 -14.08 -0.41
N ASP A 295 10.18 -12.81 -0.05
CA ASP A 295 9.08 -11.84 -0.06
C ASP A 295 9.11 -10.97 -1.32
N PHE A 296 8.14 -11.16 -2.19
CA PHE A 296 7.97 -10.33 -3.38
C PHE A 296 7.39 -8.95 -2.99
N ALA A 297 8.06 -7.89 -3.42
CA ALA A 297 7.61 -6.51 -3.26
C ALA A 297 7.71 -5.71 -4.56
N THR A 298 7.08 -4.54 -4.61
CA THR A 298 7.11 -3.66 -5.77
C THR A 298 7.06 -2.19 -5.35
N VAL A 299 7.93 -1.38 -5.96
CA VAL A 299 7.87 0.09 -5.88
C VAL A 299 7.11 0.59 -7.10
N ILE A 300 6.08 1.41 -6.87
CA ILE A 300 5.27 2.00 -7.94
C ILE A 300 5.30 3.53 -7.78
N THR A 301 5.55 4.23 -8.89
CA THR A 301 5.48 5.70 -8.94
C THR A 301 4.65 6.14 -10.13
N VAL A 302 3.71 7.07 -9.94
CA VAL A 302 2.88 7.64 -11.01
C VAL A 302 2.99 9.16 -10.95
N GLN A 303 3.40 9.79 -12.05
CA GLN A 303 3.51 11.25 -12.19
C GLN A 303 2.27 11.79 -12.88
N VAL A 304 1.48 12.59 -12.16
CA VAL A 304 0.24 13.18 -12.65
C VAL A 304 0.48 14.68 -12.88
N PRO A 305 0.28 15.19 -14.10
CA PRO A 305 0.44 16.61 -14.38
C PRO A 305 -0.63 17.46 -13.67
N PRO A 306 -0.42 18.77 -13.50
CA PRO A 306 -1.46 19.66 -13.03
C PRO A 306 -2.68 19.60 -13.95
N ARG A 307 -3.89 19.63 -13.39
CA ARG A 307 -5.11 19.65 -14.21
C ARG A 307 -5.38 21.06 -14.73
N ALA A 308 -5.81 21.20 -15.98
CA ALA A 308 -6.22 22.50 -16.51
C ALA A 308 -7.40 23.04 -15.67
N ALA A 309 -7.32 24.31 -15.26
CA ALA A 309 -8.41 25.00 -14.59
C ALA A 309 -9.59 25.12 -15.58
N GLY A 310 -10.63 24.29 -15.45
CA GLY A 310 -11.77 24.44 -16.36
C GLY A 310 -12.90 23.41 -16.39
N GLN A 311 -12.93 22.31 -15.63
CA GLN A 311 -13.98 21.30 -15.88
C GLN A 311 -14.70 20.62 -14.72
N ASP A 312 -14.28 20.76 -13.47
CA ASP A 312 -14.98 20.07 -12.39
C ASP A 312 -15.67 21.10 -11.48
N GLY A 313 -17.00 21.09 -11.53
CA GLY A 313 -17.84 21.83 -10.58
C GLY A 313 -17.49 21.41 -9.16
N GLN A 314 -17.19 22.40 -8.32
CA GLN A 314 -16.70 22.25 -6.96
C GLN A 314 -17.77 21.58 -6.08
N PRO A 315 -17.56 20.34 -5.60
CA PRO A 315 -18.50 19.75 -4.65
C PRO A 315 -18.33 20.39 -3.27
N SER A 316 -19.44 20.71 -2.62
CA SER A 316 -19.51 21.29 -1.27
C SER A 316 -19.72 20.21 -0.21
N ALA A 317 -18.76 19.30 -0.04
CA ALA A 317 -18.81 18.32 1.04
C ALA A 317 -17.86 18.68 2.20
N PRO A 318 -18.17 18.27 3.44
CA PRO A 318 -17.41 18.66 4.62
C PRO A 318 -15.96 18.16 4.59
N GLY A 319 -15.04 19.02 5.05
CA GLY A 319 -13.59 18.81 5.23
C GLY A 319 -13.23 17.53 6.02
N PRO A 320 -12.00 16.96 5.91
CA PRO A 320 -11.57 15.97 6.89
C PRO A 320 -11.59 16.63 8.27
N THR A 321 -11.85 15.83 9.31
CA THR A 321 -11.68 16.37 10.67
C THR A 321 -10.19 16.48 10.96
N ALA A 322 -9.72 17.69 11.23
CA ALA A 322 -8.35 17.91 11.68
C ALA A 322 -8.19 17.35 13.11
N ILE A 323 -7.22 16.45 13.31
CA ILE A 323 -6.86 15.89 14.62
C ILE A 323 -5.41 16.20 14.98
N SER A 324 -5.10 16.19 16.28
CA SER A 324 -3.73 16.39 16.74
C SER A 324 -2.85 15.17 16.41
N HIS A 325 -1.54 15.35 16.52
CA HIS A 325 -0.62 14.23 16.35
C HIS A 325 -0.80 13.16 17.43
N ASP A 326 -1.11 13.56 18.66
CA ASP A 326 -1.30 12.64 19.77
C ASP A 326 -2.58 11.83 19.58
N ASP A 327 -3.65 12.47 19.09
CA ASP A 327 -4.90 11.81 18.71
C ASP A 327 -4.67 10.80 17.58
N TYR A 328 -3.84 11.13 16.59
CA TYR A 328 -3.45 10.19 15.55
C TYR A 328 -2.71 8.98 16.13
N VAL A 329 -1.76 9.20 17.03
CA VAL A 329 -1.01 8.10 17.67
C VAL A 329 -1.98 7.22 18.48
N GLN A 330 -2.89 7.83 19.23
CA GLN A 330 -3.94 7.09 19.96
C GLN A 330 -4.82 6.29 19.01
N LEU A 331 -5.22 6.86 17.88
CA LEU A 331 -6.03 6.19 16.85
C LEU A 331 -5.30 4.98 16.26
N ILE A 332 -4.04 5.14 15.84
CA ILE A 332 -3.25 4.04 15.31
C ILE A 332 -3.04 2.96 16.38
N ASN A 333 -2.74 3.34 17.62
CA ASN A 333 -2.62 2.39 18.72
C ASN A 333 -3.92 1.63 18.98
N ALA A 334 -5.09 2.29 18.85
CA ALA A 334 -6.37 1.63 18.97
C ALA A 334 -6.61 0.61 17.84
N PHE A 335 -6.24 0.92 16.59
CA PHE A 335 -6.27 -0.04 15.49
C PHE A 335 -5.37 -1.24 15.76
N MET A 336 -4.14 -1.00 16.24
CA MET A 336 -3.16 -2.05 16.49
C MET A 336 -3.45 -2.90 17.74
N ALA A 337 -4.22 -2.38 18.69
CA ALA A 337 -4.67 -3.11 19.88
C ALA A 337 -5.94 -3.94 19.63
N ALA A 338 -6.68 -3.65 18.56
CA ALA A 338 -7.88 -4.37 18.17
C ALA A 338 -7.55 -5.79 17.64
N SER A 339 -8.56 -6.65 17.59
CA SER A 339 -8.48 -7.97 16.96
C SER A 339 -9.62 -8.19 15.99
N PHE A 340 -9.30 -8.77 14.84
CA PHE A 340 -10.25 -9.06 13.77
C PHE A 340 -10.24 -10.55 13.39
N ALA A 341 -9.86 -11.43 14.34
CA ALA A 341 -9.68 -12.86 14.07
C ALA A 341 -11.01 -13.63 13.87
N THR A 342 -12.08 -13.20 14.54
CA THR A 342 -13.42 -13.82 14.47
C THR A 342 -14.50 -12.76 14.25
N ASP A 343 -15.72 -13.18 13.93
CA ASP A 343 -16.83 -12.26 13.70
C ASP A 343 -17.19 -11.44 14.95
N GLU A 344 -17.14 -12.07 16.13
CA GLU A 344 -17.38 -11.41 17.43
C GLU A 344 -16.28 -10.38 17.73
N LEU A 345 -15.03 -10.71 17.41
CA LEU A 345 -13.89 -9.81 17.59
C LEU A 345 -13.96 -8.63 16.62
N VAL A 346 -14.39 -8.85 15.37
CA VAL A 346 -14.63 -7.75 14.43
C VAL A 346 -15.70 -6.79 14.98
N GLN A 347 -16.82 -7.31 15.48
CA GLN A 347 -17.90 -6.47 16.01
C GLN A 347 -17.45 -5.67 17.24
N SER A 348 -16.85 -6.34 18.23
CA SER A 348 -16.40 -5.70 19.47
C SER A 348 -15.25 -4.70 19.22
N SER A 349 -14.31 -5.03 18.35
CA SER A 349 -13.24 -4.11 17.92
C SER A 349 -13.79 -2.91 17.14
N SER A 350 -14.74 -3.13 16.22
CA SER A 350 -15.35 -2.04 15.45
C SER A 350 -16.16 -1.10 16.35
N ALA A 351 -16.86 -1.64 17.34
CA ALA A 351 -17.58 -0.85 18.34
C ALA A 351 -16.62 -0.02 19.20
N SER A 352 -15.52 -0.63 19.66
CA SER A 352 -14.48 0.02 20.48
C SER A 352 -13.78 1.13 19.70
N LEU A 353 -13.41 0.87 18.44
CA LEU A 353 -12.85 1.87 17.54
C LEU A 353 -13.84 3.00 17.28
N SER A 354 -15.11 2.70 17.01
CA SER A 354 -16.14 3.72 16.81
C SER A 354 -16.35 4.58 18.06
N ALA A 355 -16.19 4.02 19.27
CA ALA A 355 -16.21 4.78 20.51
C ALA A 355 -14.97 5.68 20.64
N ALA A 356 -13.77 5.17 20.35
CA ALA A 356 -12.54 5.95 20.33
C ALA A 356 -12.62 7.12 19.34
N LEU A 357 -13.13 6.88 18.12
CA LEU A 357 -13.32 7.90 17.09
C LEU A 357 -14.25 9.02 17.54
N ARG A 358 -15.34 8.69 18.24
CA ARG A 358 -16.25 9.69 18.82
C ARG A 358 -15.56 10.53 19.90
N GLY A 359 -14.60 9.96 20.63
CA GLY A 359 -13.80 10.67 21.63
C GLY A 359 -12.87 11.73 21.02
N LEU A 360 -12.44 11.55 19.77
CA LEU A 360 -11.54 12.47 19.07
C LEU A 360 -12.25 13.71 18.49
N SER A 361 -13.50 13.98 18.90
CA SER A 361 -14.34 15.08 18.40
C SER A 361 -14.54 15.12 16.87
N ALA A 362 -14.26 14.01 16.18
CA ALA A 362 -14.51 13.86 14.77
C ALA A 362 -15.86 13.19 14.53
N ALA A 363 -16.79 13.94 13.96
CA ALA A 363 -18.02 13.34 13.47
C ALA A 363 -17.69 12.52 12.20
N PRO A 364 -17.95 11.20 12.16
CA PRO A 364 -17.83 10.44 10.92
C PRO A 364 -18.77 11.02 9.86
N VAL A 365 -18.28 11.12 8.63
CA VAL A 365 -19.07 11.59 7.48
C VAL A 365 -19.80 10.39 6.89
N ALA A 366 -21.13 10.38 6.97
CA ALA A 366 -21.93 9.35 6.32
C ALA A 366 -21.92 9.56 4.81
N ILE A 367 -21.22 8.67 4.08
CA ILE A 367 -21.21 8.70 2.61
C ILE A 367 -22.31 7.76 2.11
N ARG A 368 -23.25 8.32 1.35
CA ARG A 368 -24.26 7.53 0.62
C ARG A 368 -23.84 7.40 -0.82
N ALA A 369 -24.00 6.21 -1.39
CA ALA A 369 -23.74 6.01 -2.81
C ALA A 369 -24.66 6.91 -3.64
N ALA A 370 -24.13 7.48 -4.72
CA ALA A 370 -24.98 8.17 -5.68
C ALA A 370 -25.89 7.14 -6.38
N PRO A 371 -27.19 7.42 -6.56
CA PRO A 371 -28.05 6.52 -7.31
C PRO A 371 -27.48 6.38 -8.73
N VAL A 372 -27.12 5.15 -9.12
CA VAL A 372 -26.75 4.85 -10.50
C VAL A 372 -28.00 5.13 -11.33
N SER A 373 -28.03 6.27 -12.00
CA SER A 373 -29.10 6.57 -12.95
C SER A 373 -28.94 5.60 -14.09
N SER A 374 -29.65 4.47 -14.02
CA SER A 374 -29.82 3.56 -15.15
C SER A 374 -30.50 4.36 -16.25
N THR A 375 -29.73 4.95 -17.14
CA THR A 375 -30.26 5.53 -18.37
C THR A 375 -30.78 4.35 -19.17
N SER A 376 -32.09 4.11 -19.11
CA SER A 376 -32.76 3.25 -20.07
C SER A 376 -32.54 3.89 -21.43
N VAL A 377 -31.64 3.31 -22.22
CA VAL A 377 -31.39 3.72 -23.60
C VAL A 377 -32.68 3.46 -24.36
N SER A 378 -33.46 4.53 -24.54
CA SER A 378 -34.61 4.53 -25.44
C SER A 378 -34.05 4.42 -26.86
N ALA A 379 -34.50 3.39 -27.58
CA ALA A 379 -34.05 3.07 -28.92
C ALA A 379 -34.46 4.17 -29.91
N GLN A 380 -33.51 4.98 -30.38
CA GLN A 380 -33.62 5.74 -31.62
C GLN A 380 -32.24 5.84 -32.30
N ASP A 381 -32.21 5.25 -33.51
CA ASP A 381 -31.29 5.29 -34.67
C ASP A 381 -29.74 5.23 -34.54
N PRO A 382 -29.07 4.54 -35.50
CA PRO A 382 -27.67 4.16 -35.37
C PRO A 382 -26.73 5.15 -36.06
N ALA A 383 -25.78 5.69 -35.31
CA ALA A 383 -24.52 6.24 -35.82
C ALA A 383 -23.35 5.49 -35.18
N PRO A 384 -22.21 5.30 -35.88
CA PRO A 384 -21.23 4.29 -35.52
C PRO A 384 -20.41 4.72 -34.31
N ALA A 385 -20.65 4.07 -33.17
CA ALA A 385 -19.81 4.19 -31.98
C ALA A 385 -18.61 3.21 -32.05
N PRO A 386 -17.45 3.59 -31.51
CA PRO A 386 -16.27 2.71 -31.46
C PRO A 386 -16.50 1.55 -30.48
N VAL A 387 -16.13 0.36 -30.94
CA VAL A 387 -16.23 -0.92 -30.23
C VAL A 387 -15.32 -0.92 -28.99
N VAL A 388 -15.89 -0.77 -27.80
CA VAL A 388 -15.23 -1.09 -26.54
C VAL A 388 -15.87 -2.35 -25.97
N ASN A 389 -15.15 -3.45 -26.13
CA ASN A 389 -15.55 -4.80 -25.75
C ASN A 389 -15.43 -4.99 -24.23
N ASN A 390 -16.55 -4.92 -23.51
CA ASN A 390 -16.64 -5.31 -22.10
C ASN A 390 -16.81 -6.84 -22.00
N LEU A 391 -15.69 -7.55 -21.90
CA LEU A 391 -15.67 -8.99 -21.65
C LEU A 391 -16.10 -9.33 -20.21
N THR A 392 -17.39 -9.53 -19.99
CA THR A 392 -17.93 -10.39 -18.93
C THR A 392 -18.33 -11.73 -19.53
N MET A 393 -17.35 -12.54 -19.91
CA MET A 393 -17.60 -13.94 -20.29
C MET A 393 -17.76 -14.81 -19.05
N LEU A 394 -19.00 -14.87 -18.58
CA LEU A 394 -19.53 -15.86 -17.67
C LEU A 394 -19.63 -17.20 -18.44
N VAL A 395 -18.68 -18.11 -18.24
CA VAL A 395 -18.75 -19.47 -18.81
C VAL A 395 -19.80 -20.26 -18.02
N LYS A 396 -21.03 -20.30 -18.53
CA LYS A 396 -22.07 -21.25 -18.08
C LYS A 396 -21.70 -22.65 -18.57
N LYS A 397 -21.31 -23.52 -17.64
CA LYS A 397 -21.18 -24.97 -17.84
C LYS A 397 -22.57 -25.55 -18.10
N LYS A 398 -22.87 -25.90 -19.36
CA LYS A 398 -24.12 -26.56 -19.78
C LYS A 398 -24.03 -28.05 -19.47
N THR A 399 -24.76 -28.50 -18.45
CA THR A 399 -25.10 -29.91 -18.23
C THR A 399 -26.17 -30.32 -19.25
N GLY A 400 -25.86 -31.31 -20.09
CA GLY A 400 -26.81 -31.90 -21.05
C GLY A 400 -27.15 -33.32 -20.62
N SER A 401 -28.40 -33.49 -20.17
CA SER A 401 -29.07 -34.78 -19.95
C SER A 401 -29.46 -35.40 -21.30
N ALA A 402 -29.45 -36.73 -21.32
CA ALA A 402 -29.81 -37.58 -22.45
C ALA A 402 -31.29 -37.45 -22.89
N SER A 403 -31.53 -37.61 -24.19
CA SER A 403 -32.69 -38.34 -24.73
C SER A 403 -32.42 -38.75 -26.18
N ALA A 404 -32.89 -39.95 -26.51
CA ALA A 404 -32.65 -40.67 -27.76
C ALA A 404 -33.72 -40.36 -28.83
N SER A 405 -33.34 -40.43 -30.11
CA SER A 405 -34.08 -41.13 -31.19
C SER A 405 -33.38 -40.97 -32.56
N GLN A 406 -33.18 -42.12 -33.22
CA GLN A 406 -33.36 -42.49 -34.64
C GLN A 406 -33.44 -41.35 -35.70
N SER A 407 -32.96 -41.45 -36.95
CA SER A 407 -32.43 -42.52 -37.82
C SER A 407 -32.02 -41.91 -39.18
N SER A 408 -31.41 -42.74 -40.04
CA SER A 408 -31.30 -42.63 -41.53
C SER A 408 -30.02 -42.04 -42.17
N SER A 409 -29.16 -42.99 -42.58
CA SER A 409 -28.54 -43.20 -43.91
C SER A 409 -28.15 -42.01 -44.81
N SER A 410 -26.87 -41.95 -45.20
CA SER A 410 -26.44 -42.14 -46.60
C SER A 410 -24.91 -42.19 -46.73
N ALA A 411 -24.45 -42.90 -47.75
CA ALA A 411 -23.10 -43.40 -48.00
C ALA A 411 -22.11 -42.33 -48.51
N ALA A 412 -20.87 -42.35 -48.01
CA ALA A 412 -19.64 -42.77 -48.71
C ALA A 412 -19.06 -41.80 -49.75
N VAL A 413 -17.89 -41.20 -49.43
CA VAL A 413 -16.77 -41.09 -50.37
C VAL A 413 -15.46 -41.25 -49.60
N ILE A 414 -14.68 -42.22 -50.08
CA ILE A 414 -13.35 -42.66 -49.65
C ILE A 414 -12.29 -41.63 -50.09
N ARG A 415 -11.31 -41.34 -49.23
CA ARG A 415 -9.92 -41.10 -49.65
C ARG A 415 -8.96 -41.44 -48.53
N ASP A 416 -8.40 -42.63 -48.64
CA ASP A 416 -7.18 -43.09 -47.99
C ASP A 416 -6.00 -42.18 -48.34
N LEU A 417 -5.19 -41.84 -47.33
CA LEU A 417 -3.75 -41.75 -47.48
C LEU A 417 -3.10 -42.44 -46.28
N THR A 418 -2.73 -43.68 -46.54
CA THR A 418 -1.87 -44.53 -45.73
C THR A 418 -0.44 -43.99 -45.67
N GLY A 419 0.14 -44.06 -44.47
CA GLY A 419 1.52 -44.52 -44.29
C GLY A 419 2.59 -43.46 -44.03
N LEU A 420 3.06 -43.37 -42.79
CA LEU A 420 4.35 -43.97 -42.44
C LEU A 420 4.49 -44.13 -40.92
N VAL A 421 4.62 -45.39 -40.50
CA VAL A 421 5.05 -45.82 -39.17
C VAL A 421 6.54 -46.19 -39.27
N LYS A 422 7.33 -45.77 -38.27
CA LYS A 422 8.53 -46.43 -37.72
C LYS A 422 9.06 -45.52 -36.60
N LYS A 423 9.56 -45.95 -35.44
CA LYS A 423 9.67 -47.25 -34.79
C LYS A 423 10.16 -46.96 -33.36
N LYS A 424 9.39 -47.42 -32.39
CA LYS A 424 9.71 -47.83 -31.01
C LYS A 424 11.22 -47.97 -30.69
N ARG A 425 11.67 -47.35 -29.60
CA ARG A 425 12.57 -48.00 -28.64
C ARG A 425 12.32 -47.50 -27.22
N SER A 426 12.22 -48.47 -26.34
CA SER A 426 11.82 -48.43 -24.95
C SER A 426 12.89 -49.18 -24.13
N VAL A 427 13.11 -48.75 -22.88
CA VAL A 427 13.73 -49.50 -21.76
C VAL A 427 15.29 -49.57 -21.81
N PRO A 428 16.06 -49.53 -20.69
CA PRO A 428 15.69 -49.95 -19.32
C PRO A 428 15.95 -49.00 -18.14
N THR A 429 15.08 -49.20 -17.16
CA THR A 429 15.28 -49.03 -15.72
C THR A 429 16.34 -50.03 -15.21
N THR A 430 17.36 -49.54 -14.53
CA THR A 430 18.20 -50.34 -13.61
C THR A 430 18.01 -49.83 -12.20
N ALA A 431 17.43 -50.69 -11.37
CA ALA A 431 17.43 -50.57 -9.93
C ALA A 431 18.86 -50.76 -9.39
N THR A 432 19.28 -49.93 -8.46
CA THR A 432 20.36 -50.25 -7.53
C THR A 432 19.92 -49.89 -6.14
N THR A 433 19.71 -50.95 -5.37
CA THR A 433 19.43 -51.02 -3.96
C THR A 433 20.60 -50.44 -3.16
N ALA A 434 20.37 -49.42 -2.33
CA ALA A 434 21.29 -49.04 -1.25
C ALA A 434 20.48 -48.85 0.03
N ALA A 435 20.80 -49.71 1.00
CA ALA A 435 20.19 -49.79 2.33
C ALA A 435 20.54 -48.56 3.20
N PRO A 436 19.72 -48.27 4.24
CA PRO A 436 19.89 -47.10 5.09
C PRO A 436 21.03 -47.27 6.10
N ALA A 437 21.93 -46.28 6.14
CA ALA A 437 22.97 -46.18 7.15
C ALA A 437 22.36 -45.74 8.50
N LYS A 438 22.52 -46.64 9.46
CA LYS A 438 22.24 -46.57 10.90
C LYS A 438 22.98 -45.37 11.53
N ARG A 439 22.27 -44.45 12.18
CA ARG A 439 22.88 -43.48 13.12
C ARG A 439 23.26 -44.20 14.43
N PRO A 440 24.47 -43.99 14.97
CA PRO A 440 24.85 -44.51 16.28
C PRO A 440 24.17 -43.73 17.40
N ALA A 441 23.73 -44.48 18.40
CA ALA A 441 23.15 -44.01 19.65
C ALA A 441 24.21 -43.32 20.52
N GLU A 442 23.87 -42.17 21.09
CA GLU A 442 24.60 -41.58 22.22
C GLU A 442 24.07 -42.19 23.54
N PRO A 443 24.97 -42.45 24.51
CA PRO A 443 24.63 -43.18 25.72
C PRO A 443 23.94 -42.31 26.77
N SER A 444 22.82 -42.82 27.28
CA SER A 444 22.23 -42.39 28.54
C SER A 444 23.12 -42.84 29.70
N ALA A 445 23.56 -41.89 30.52
CA ALA A 445 24.02 -42.16 31.88
C ALA A 445 23.09 -41.41 32.84
N GLY A 446 22.16 -42.15 33.44
CA GLY A 446 21.57 -41.76 34.70
C GLY A 446 22.53 -42.08 35.83
N ASN A 447 22.54 -41.27 36.86
CA ASN A 447 22.69 -41.72 38.23
C ASN A 447 22.00 -40.73 39.16
N ASP A 448 21.05 -41.29 39.90
CA ASP A 448 20.41 -40.72 41.07
C ASP A 448 21.43 -40.44 42.18
N ALA A 449 21.25 -39.35 42.90
CA ALA A 449 21.55 -39.26 44.32
C ALA A 449 20.75 -38.12 44.95
N ASP A 450 19.67 -38.54 45.59
CA ASP A 450 18.95 -37.91 46.70
C ASP A 450 19.92 -37.38 47.78
N LEU A 451 19.63 -36.20 48.36
CA LEU A 451 19.78 -35.88 49.80
C LEU A 451 19.49 -34.40 50.12
N SER A 452 18.47 -34.22 50.96
CA SER A 452 18.34 -33.26 52.07
C SER A 452 18.28 -31.74 51.80
N GLU A 453 17.05 -31.22 51.85
CA GLU A 453 16.54 -30.41 52.97
C GLU A 453 17.55 -29.58 53.81
N THR A 454 17.61 -28.25 53.66
CA THR A 454 17.83 -27.31 54.78
C THR A 454 17.37 -25.86 54.50
N LYS A 455 16.28 -25.46 55.17
CA LYS A 455 15.99 -24.19 55.89
C LYS A 455 16.64 -22.84 55.49
N ARG A 456 15.75 -21.81 55.59
CA ARG A 456 15.94 -20.41 56.09
C ARG A 456 16.75 -19.47 55.18
N ALA A 457 16.57 -18.16 55.16
CA ALA A 457 15.61 -17.15 55.64
C ALA A 457 16.06 -15.86 54.91
N ARG A 458 15.15 -15.02 54.40
CA ARG A 458 14.86 -13.66 54.88
C ARG A 458 16.04 -12.67 54.98
N ILE A 459 15.73 -11.42 54.61
CA ILE A 459 16.49 -10.14 54.74
C ILE A 459 17.28 -9.83 53.45
N LYS A 460 17.03 -8.74 52.71
CA LYS A 460 16.57 -7.39 53.07
C LYS A 460 15.76 -6.77 51.94
#